data_AF-A0A645H8B2-F1
#
_entry.id   AF-A0A645H8B2-F1
#
_cell.length_a   1.000
_cell.length_b   1.000
_cell.length_c   1.000
_cell.angle_alpha   90.00
_cell.angle_beta   90.00
_cell.angle_gamma   90.00
#
_symmetry.space_group_name_H-M   'P 1'
#
loop_
_entity.id
_entity.type
_entity.pdbx_description
1 polymer ?
#
loop_
_entity_poly.entity_id
_entity_poly.type
_entity_poly.pdbx_seq_one_letter_code
_entity_poly.pdbx_strand_id
1 'polypeptide(L)' 'MVTIAQLNDDLNLDLDNENADTIGGYFIEKLGRVPEKGDVVDDLAIRMEVLRIRGRRIKDLKIIKKDIDVPEAADDEF' A
#
# COMPACT_ATOMS: atom_id res chain seq x y z
N MET A 1 -3.17 -8.26 11.03
CA MET A 1 -3.30 -8.13 9.56
C MET A 1 -3.90 -6.76 9.32
N VAL A 2 -3.40 -6.01 8.34
CA VAL A 2 -3.87 -4.64 8.06
C VAL A 2 -4.63 -4.69 6.74
N THR A 3 -5.87 -4.20 6.74
CA THR A 3 -6.67 -4.11 5.51
C THR A 3 -6.31 -2.88 4.71
N ILE A 4 -6.64 -2.86 3.43
CA ILE A 4 -6.43 -1.67 2.60
C ILE A 4 -7.33 -0.53 3.06
N ALA A 5 -8.59 -0.84 3.42
CA ALA A 5 -9.51 0.14 4.00
C ALA A 5 -8.93 0.82 5.25
N GLN A 6 -8.38 0.04 6.20
CA GLN A 6 -7.72 0.61 7.39
C GLN A 6 -6.55 1.51 7.03
N LEU A 7 -5.74 1.11 6.04
CA LEU A 7 -4.60 1.91 5.60
C LEU A 7 -5.04 3.21 4.92
N ASN A 8 -6.11 3.15 4.11
CA ASN A 8 -6.71 4.31 3.47
C ASN A 8 -7.24 5.30 4.50
N ASP A 9 -7.94 4.82 5.53
CA ASP A 9 -8.44 5.66 6.62
C ASP A 9 -7.29 6.27 7.44
N ASP A 10 -6.28 5.46 7.82
CA ASP A 10 -5.18 5.88 8.67
C ASP A 10 -4.24 6.90 7.99
N LEU A 11 -4.04 6.77 6.67
CA LEU A 11 -3.09 7.58 5.91
C LEU A 11 -3.78 8.58 4.96
N ASN A 12 -5.11 8.65 4.96
CA ASN A 12 -5.91 9.41 4.00
C ASN A 12 -5.44 9.15 2.56
N LEU A 13 -5.53 7.89 2.15
CA LEU A 13 -5.17 7.40 0.83
C LEU A 13 -6.42 6.86 0.12
N ASP A 14 -6.36 6.81 -1.21
CA ASP A 14 -7.39 6.18 -2.05
C ASP A 14 -6.75 5.04 -2.86
N LEU A 15 -6.25 4.03 -2.15
CA LEU A 15 -5.72 2.83 -2.80
C LEU A 15 -6.87 1.98 -3.31
N ASP A 16 -6.97 1.87 -4.63
CA ASP A 16 -7.93 0.98 -5.28
C ASP A 16 -7.53 -0.49 -5.11
N ASN A 17 -8.55 -1.33 -4.89
CA ASN A 17 -8.37 -2.75 -4.70
C ASN A 17 -9.58 -3.55 -5.18
N GLU A 18 -9.44 -4.23 -6.31
CA GLU A 18 -10.43 -5.21 -6.77
C GLU A 18 -10.12 -6.64 -6.31
N ASN A 19 -8.85 -6.97 -6.01
CA ASN A 19 -8.38 -8.36 -5.90
C ASN A 19 -7.74 -8.74 -4.55
N ALA A 20 -7.57 -7.84 -3.57
CA ALA A 20 -6.84 -8.15 -2.34
C ALA A 20 -7.28 -7.38 -1.08
N ASP A 21 -7.87 -8.03 -0.09
CA ASP A 21 -8.40 -7.34 1.10
C ASP A 21 -7.34 -6.73 2.05
N THR A 22 -6.07 -7.14 1.92
CA THR A 22 -4.99 -6.78 2.86
C THR A 22 -3.79 -6.17 2.16
N ILE A 23 -3.05 -5.31 2.87
CA ILE A 23 -1.86 -4.66 2.31
C ILE A 23 -0.77 -5.67 1.89
N GLY A 24 -0.69 -6.82 2.57
CA GLY A 24 0.23 -7.89 2.18
C GLY A 24 -0.21 -8.59 0.90
N GLY A 25 -1.52 -8.77 0.70
CA GLY A 25 -2.08 -9.29 -0.55
C GLY A 25 -1.84 -8.33 -1.72
N TYR A 26 -2.14 -7.05 -1.50
CA TYR A 26 -1.88 -5.97 -2.46
C TYR A 26 -0.42 -5.91 -2.89
N PHE A 27 0.50 -5.98 -1.95
CA PHE A 27 1.93 -6.00 -2.25
C PHE A 27 2.32 -7.19 -3.14
N ILE A 28 1.82 -8.39 -2.84
CA ILE A 28 2.12 -9.60 -3.60
C ILE A 28 1.54 -9.53 -5.01
N GLU A 29 0.32 -9.02 -5.15
CA GLU A 29 -0.34 -8.81 -6.43
C GLU A 29 0.47 -7.85 -7.32
N LYS A 30 0.84 -6.68 -6.78
CA LYS A 30 1.66 -5.68 -7.48
C LYS A 30 3.07 -6.20 -7.80
N LEU A 31 3.66 -7.01 -6.91
CA LEU A 31 4.98 -7.59 -7.11
C LEU A 31 4.98 -8.69 -8.19
N GLY A 32 3.86 -9.41 -8.37
CA GLY A 32 3.71 -10.47 -9.38
C GLY A 32 4.53 -11.74 -9.11
N ARG A 33 5.22 -11.84 -7.97
CA ARG A 33 6.00 -13.01 -7.56
C ARG A 33 5.99 -13.20 -6.05
N VAL A 34 6.62 -14.28 -5.59
CA VAL A 34 6.82 -14.52 -4.15
C VAL A 34 7.73 -13.42 -3.58
N PRO A 35 7.34 -12.77 -2.46
CA PRO A 35 8.09 -11.68 -1.87
C PRO A 35 9.29 -12.17 -1.06
N GLU A 36 10.36 -11.39 -1.11
CA GLU A 36 11.61 -11.56 -0.38
C GLU A 36 11.90 -10.31 0.47
N LYS A 37 12.81 -10.47 1.44
CA LYS A 37 13.23 -9.33 2.27
C LYS A 37 13.95 -8.30 1.40
N GLY A 38 13.57 -7.04 1.53
CA GLY A 38 14.12 -5.92 0.76
C GLY A 38 13.39 -5.65 -0.55
N ASP A 39 12.38 -6.45 -0.90
CA ASP A 39 11.52 -6.14 -2.04
C ASP A 39 10.79 -4.83 -1.82
N VAL A 40 10.68 -4.06 -2.89
CA VAL A 40 10.03 -2.76 -2.93
C VAL A 40 8.99 -2.74 -4.03
N VAL A 41 7.81 -2.25 -3.68
CA VAL A 41 6.78 -1.86 -4.65
C VAL A 41 6.60 -0.36 -4.52
N ASP A 42 6.74 0.34 -5.64
CA ASP A 42 6.59 1.78 -5.71
C ASP A 42 5.33 2.12 -6.48
N ASP A 43 4.33 2.65 -5.77
CA ASP A 43 3.05 3.07 -6.34
C ASP A 43 2.99 4.60 -6.40
N LEU A 44 1.92 5.14 -6.96
CA LEU A 44 1.72 6.58 -7.13
C LEU A 44 1.75 7.28 -5.77
N ALA A 45 0.89 6.87 -4.83
CA ALA A 45 0.69 7.53 -3.53
C ALA A 45 1.52 6.95 -2.37
N ILE A 46 2.06 5.75 -2.54
CA ILE A 46 2.82 5.07 -1.49
C ILE A 46 4.03 4.32 -2.05
N ARG A 47 5.02 4.14 -1.17
CA ARG A 47 6.10 3.18 -1.37
C ARG A 47 6.07 2.14 -0.28
N MET A 48 6.17 0.87 -0.67
CA MET A 48 6.16 -0.27 0.25
C MET A 48 7.48 -1.03 0.19
N GLU A 49 8.00 -1.44 1.35
CA GLU A 49 9.23 -2.22 1.46
C GLU A 49 9.07 -3.39 2.44
N VAL A 50 9.49 -4.58 2.04
CA VAL A 50 9.47 -5.77 2.90
C VAL A 50 10.64 -5.73 3.87
N LEU A 51 10.36 -5.50 5.15
CA LEU A 51 11.37 -5.53 6.20
C LEU A 51 11.64 -6.95 6.71
N ARG A 52 10.59 -7.80 6.75
CA ARG A 52 10.69 -9.17 7.27
C ARG A 52 9.73 -10.14 6.58
N ILE A 53 10.26 -11.30 6.20
CA ILE A 53 9.50 -12.47 5.73
C ILE A 53 9.59 -13.58 6.78
N ARG A 54 8.51 -14.36 6.96
CA ARG A 54 8.51 -15.65 7.67
C ARG A 54 7.93 -16.73 6.75
N GLY A 55 8.80 -17.60 6.25
CA GLY A 55 8.41 -18.59 5.25
C GLY A 55 8.01 -17.89 3.95
N ARG A 56 6.73 -18.00 3.57
CA ARG A 56 6.17 -17.34 2.36
C ARG A 56 5.27 -16.14 2.69
N ARG A 57 5.28 -15.68 3.94
CA ARG A 57 4.39 -14.61 4.41
C ARG A 57 5.19 -13.38 4.83
N ILE A 58 4.75 -12.22 4.38
CA ILE A 58 5.25 -10.93 4.85
C ILE A 58 4.86 -10.78 6.33
N LYS A 59 5.82 -10.42 7.16
CA LYS A 59 5.62 -10.14 8.58
C LYS A 59 5.61 -8.65 8.86
N ASP A 60 6.56 -7.95 8.28
CA ASP A 60 6.74 -6.52 8.49
C ASP A 60 6.87 -5.87 7.11
N LEU A 61 5.98 -4.93 6.83
CA LEU A 61 5.97 -4.11 5.63
C LEU A 61 6.08 -2.65 6.06
N LYS A 62 7.09 -1.95 5.57
CA LYS A 62 7.23 -0.51 5.74
C LYS A 62 6.44 0.18 4.64
N ILE A 63 5.65 1.17 5.03
CA ILE A 63 4.85 1.96 4.09
C ILE A 63 5.26 3.42 4.29
N ILE A 64 5.52 4.11 3.19
CA ILE A 64 5.86 5.53 3.16
C ILE A 64 4.84 6.18 2.25
N LYS A 65 3.98 7.05 2.80
CA LYS A 65 3.13 7.93 2.00
C LYS A 65 4.03 8.90 1.25
N LYS A 66 3.78 9.04 -0.05
CA LYS A 66 4.39 10.09 -0.87
C LYS A 66 3.53 11.32 -0.71
N ASP A 67 4.16 12.46 -0.46
CA ASP A 67 3.52 13.76 -0.63
C ASP A 67 3.31 13.97 -2.13
N ILE A 68 2.28 13.33 -2.68
CA ILE A 68 1.70 13.82 -3.90
C ILE A 68 0.87 15.01 -3.47
N ASP A 69 1.25 16.18 -3.96
CA ASP A 69 0.40 17.36 -3.99
C ASP A 69 -0.79 17.00 -4.91
N VAL A 70 -1.75 16.23 -4.39
CA VAL A 70 -3.05 16.08 -5.04
C VAL A 70 -3.69 17.44 -4.80
N PRO A 71 -3.91 18.28 -5.83
CA PRO A 71 -4.58 19.55 -5.63
C PRO A 71 -5.89 19.22 -4.94
N GLU A 72 -6.04 19.71 -3.72
CA GLU A 72 -7.24 19.62 -2.91
C GLU A 72 -8.40 19.90 -3.86
N ALA A 73 -9.17 18.86 -4.17
CA ALA A 73 -10.29 18.97 -5.09
C ALA A 73 -11.12 20.12 -4.55
N ALA A 74 -11.18 21.20 -5.31
CA ALA A 74 -11.93 22.38 -4.94
C ALA A 74 -13.32 21.89 -4.53
N ASP A 75 -13.68 22.18 -3.27
CA ASP A 75 -15.06 22.20 -2.83
C ASP A 75 -15.79 23.22 -3.72
N ASP A 76 -16.16 22.81 -4.93
CA ASP A 76 -17.09 23.50 -5.81
C ASP A 76 -18.49 23.24 -5.24
N GLU A 77 -18.76 23.86 -4.09
CA GLU A 77 -20.13 24.24 -3.72
C GLU A 77 -20.44 25.57 -4.41
N PHE A 78 -21.10 25.50 -5.58
CA PHE A 78 -21.83 26.62 -6.18
C PHE A 78 -23.31 26.27 -6.33
#